data_AF-F9X211-F1
#
_entry.id   AF-F9X211-F1
#
_cell.length_a   1.000
_cell.length_b   1.000
_cell.length_c   1.000
_cell.angle_alpha   90.00
_cell.angle_beta   90.00
_cell.angle_gamma   90.00
#
_symmetry.space_group_name_H-M   'P 1'
#
loop_
_entity.id
_entity.type
_entity.pdbx_description
1 polymer ?
#
loop_
_entity_poly.entity_id
_entity_poly.type
_entity_poly.pdbx_seq_one_letter_code
_entity_poly.pdbx_strand_id
1 'polypeptide(L)'
;MGIEISPWSLIRVVQTAWKCIPASDICTANDITADQTSYINYIKPIILAEELKVDYTMSIIDTKTEWAYRIHPERMVPALRDYDLATGQVARVFESTACLYYLAEKFDTDGTWTGRGPAERAQVHSWMALQTAGLGPTAKFWLYFLRGYPTRESPVQLPRTIDKFREATMKQWDLLDARLSQPEHLYIALPGRPTLADVAFLPFAMPAIFEIFGVDISRWPKIAAWSTRMMERPAVKKVLDMAPNIGQ
;
A
#
# COMPACT_ATOMS: atom_id res chain seq x y z
N MET A 1 -10.99 34.79 -14.76
CA MET A 1 -9.67 34.16 -14.98
C MET A 1 -9.84 32.68 -14.66
N GLY A 2 -9.81 31.85 -15.69
CA GLY A 2 -10.06 30.41 -15.58
C GLY A 2 -8.91 29.73 -14.86
N ILE A 3 -9.25 28.94 -13.84
CA ILE A 3 -8.34 27.98 -13.23
C ILE A 3 -8.45 26.73 -14.10
N GLU A 4 -7.44 26.44 -14.92
CA GLU A 4 -7.31 25.14 -15.56
C GLU A 4 -7.09 24.09 -14.48
N ILE A 5 -8.12 23.27 -14.26
CA ILE A 5 -8.10 22.17 -13.31
C ILE A 5 -7.45 20.98 -14.01
N SER A 6 -6.29 20.57 -13.50
CA SER A 6 -5.55 19.40 -13.96
C SER A 6 -6.43 18.13 -13.93
N PRO A 7 -6.50 17.35 -15.03
CA PRO A 7 -7.27 16.11 -15.11
C PRO A 7 -6.51 14.98 -14.41
N TRP A 8 -6.99 14.56 -13.25
CA TRP A 8 -6.50 13.38 -12.55
C TRP A 8 -7.67 12.63 -11.92
N SER A 9 -8.17 11.62 -12.63
CA SER A 9 -9.13 10.63 -12.14
C SER A 9 -8.34 9.43 -11.63
N LEU A 10 -8.22 9.29 -10.32
CA LEU A 10 -7.63 8.12 -9.68
C LEU A 10 -8.54 7.74 -8.52
N ILE A 11 -9.15 6.58 -8.68
CA ILE A 11 -10.19 6.01 -7.84
C ILE A 11 -9.54 5.31 -6.65
N ARG A 12 -10.06 5.58 -5.46
CA ARG A 12 -9.23 5.49 -4.27
C ARG A 12 -10.06 4.97 -3.10
N VAL A 13 -9.75 3.73 -2.70
CA VAL A 13 -10.42 2.96 -1.64
C VAL A 13 -9.94 3.44 -0.27
N VAL A 14 -10.87 3.91 0.56
CA VAL A 14 -10.68 4.20 2.00
C VAL A 14 -11.97 3.93 2.73
N GLN A 15 -11.99 2.85 3.51
CA GLN A 15 -11.97 2.90 4.97
C GLN A 15 -11.82 1.45 5.47
N THR A 16 -11.39 1.24 6.72
CA THR A 16 -11.76 0.04 7.48
C THR A 16 -12.65 0.54 8.60
N ALA A 17 -13.97 0.55 8.43
CA ALA A 17 -14.88 0.88 9.52
C ALA A 17 -15.08 -0.36 10.39
N TRP A 18 -14.69 -0.24 11.66
CA TRP A 18 -15.19 -1.08 12.72
C TRP A 18 -16.57 -0.54 13.11
N LYS A 19 -17.56 -1.44 13.09
CA LYS A 19 -19.00 -1.23 13.32
C LYS A 19 -19.46 0.21 13.61
N CYS A 20 -20.30 0.70 12.69
CA CYS A 20 -21.27 1.79 12.87
C CYS A 20 -20.77 3.21 12.54
N ILE A 21 -20.75 3.53 11.24
CA ILE A 21 -20.95 4.90 10.77
C ILE A 21 -22.48 5.12 10.64
N PRO A 22 -23.03 6.29 11.02
CA PRO A 22 -24.39 6.67 10.62
C PRO A 22 -24.51 6.64 9.09
N ALA A 23 -25.55 6.02 8.55
CA ALA A 23 -25.73 5.83 7.11
C ALA A 23 -25.66 7.14 6.28
N SER A 24 -25.88 8.30 6.91
CA SER A 24 -25.78 9.63 6.30
C SER A 24 -24.38 10.08 5.90
N ASP A 25 -23.32 9.46 6.45
CA ASP A 25 -21.92 9.79 6.17
C ASP A 25 -21.25 8.78 5.21
N ILE A 26 -21.99 7.77 4.75
CA ILE A 26 -21.53 6.77 3.79
C ILE A 26 -21.98 7.21 2.40
N CYS A 27 -21.09 7.80 1.61
CA CYS A 27 -21.33 7.92 0.18
C CYS A 27 -21.27 6.51 -0.43
N THR A 28 -22.43 5.95 -0.78
CA THR A 28 -22.50 4.76 -1.63
C THR A 28 -22.15 5.20 -3.05
N ALA A 29 -20.92 4.90 -3.46
CA ALA A 29 -20.46 5.14 -4.82
C ALA A 29 -21.07 4.11 -5.76
N ASN A 30 -22.16 4.48 -6.44
CA ASN A 30 -22.44 3.92 -7.75
C ASN A 30 -21.51 4.66 -8.72
N ASP A 31 -20.71 3.93 -9.49
CA ASP A 31 -19.85 4.39 -10.61
C ASP A 31 -18.39 4.83 -10.28
N ILE A 32 -17.67 4.13 -9.40
CA ILE A 32 -16.23 4.42 -9.16
C ILE A 32 -15.37 3.13 -9.23
N THR A 33 -14.78 2.83 -10.41
CA THR A 33 -13.85 1.72 -10.74
C THR A 33 -12.36 1.90 -10.37
N ALA A 34 -11.76 0.97 -9.63
CA ALA A 34 -10.30 0.97 -9.43
C ALA A 34 -9.54 0.79 -10.75
N ASP A 35 -8.47 1.56 -10.99
CA ASP A 35 -7.56 1.30 -12.11
C ASP A 35 -6.44 0.31 -11.75
N GLN A 36 -5.72 -0.18 -12.76
CA GLN A 36 -4.65 -1.20 -12.65
C GLN A 36 -3.52 -0.87 -11.65
N THR A 37 -3.42 0.37 -11.16
CA THR A 37 -2.30 0.84 -10.31
C THR A 37 -2.77 1.47 -9.00
N SER A 38 -4.07 1.76 -8.89
CA SER A 38 -4.69 2.44 -7.74
C SER A 38 -4.59 1.62 -6.46
N TYR A 39 -4.52 0.30 -6.59
CA TYR A 39 -4.59 -0.63 -5.46
C TYR A 39 -3.32 -0.79 -4.64
N ILE A 40 -2.17 -0.44 -5.22
CA ILE A 40 -0.83 -0.70 -4.65
C ILE A 40 -0.68 -0.25 -3.20
N ASN A 41 -1.28 0.87 -2.78
CA ASN A 41 -1.16 1.32 -1.38
C ASN A 41 -2.31 0.88 -0.50
N TYR A 42 -3.54 0.84 -1.03
CA TYR A 42 -4.70 0.58 -0.19
C TYR A 42 -4.84 -0.89 0.19
N ILE A 43 -4.25 -1.82 -0.57
CA ILE A 43 -4.29 -3.23 -0.21
C ILE A 43 -3.49 -3.54 1.06
N LYS A 44 -2.51 -2.71 1.43
CA LYS A 44 -1.66 -2.94 2.61
C LYS A 44 -2.46 -3.09 3.90
N PRO A 45 -3.26 -2.09 4.34
CA PRO A 45 -4.07 -2.24 5.55
C PRO A 45 -5.13 -3.34 5.45
N ILE A 46 -5.67 -3.61 4.25
CA ILE A 46 -6.66 -4.68 4.04
C ILE A 46 -6.02 -6.06 4.23
N ILE A 47 -4.83 -6.29 3.67
CA ILE A 47 -4.05 -7.52 3.88
C ILE A 47 -3.84 -7.75 5.38
N LEU A 48 -3.37 -6.73 6.10
CA LEU A 48 -3.11 -6.88 7.53
C LEU A 48 -4.40 -7.12 8.32
N ALA A 49 -5.50 -6.45 7.97
CA ALA A 49 -6.82 -6.70 8.56
C ALA A 49 -7.24 -8.17 8.39
N GLU A 50 -7.12 -8.71 7.18
CA GLU A 50 -7.43 -10.12 6.91
C GLU A 50 -6.51 -11.08 7.67
N GLU A 51 -5.21 -10.78 7.74
CA GLU A 51 -4.23 -11.57 8.50
C GLU A 51 -4.52 -11.59 10.02
N LEU A 52 -4.94 -10.44 10.57
CA LEU A 52 -5.31 -10.28 11.97
C LEU A 52 -6.74 -10.74 12.28
N LYS A 53 -7.50 -11.21 11.26
CA LYS A 53 -8.92 -11.60 11.36
C LYS A 53 -9.77 -10.49 11.98
N VAL A 54 -9.50 -9.30 11.51
CA VAL A 54 -10.06 -8.04 11.96
C VAL A 54 -11.23 -7.71 11.03
N ASP A 55 -12.42 -7.46 11.58
CA ASP A 55 -13.56 -6.99 10.80
C ASP A 55 -13.31 -5.59 10.25
N TYR A 56 -13.75 -5.32 9.02
CA TYR A 56 -13.65 -3.99 8.45
C TYR A 56 -14.77 -3.74 7.45
N THR A 57 -15.12 -2.46 7.31
CA THR A 57 -15.98 -1.97 6.23
C THR A 57 -15.16 -1.14 5.28
N MET A 58 -15.21 -1.48 4.00
CA MET A 58 -14.51 -0.76 2.94
C MET A 58 -15.42 0.27 2.28
N SER A 59 -15.00 1.53 2.29
CA SER A 59 -15.68 2.61 1.55
C SER A 59 -14.85 3.02 0.33
N ILE A 60 -15.53 3.28 -0.79
CA ILE A 60 -14.92 3.79 -2.02
C ILE A 60 -15.28 5.27 -2.10
N ILE A 61 -14.26 6.13 -2.24
CA ILE A 61 -14.45 7.56 -2.08
C ILE A 61 -13.91 8.32 -3.30
N ASP A 62 -14.59 9.41 -3.67
CA ASP A 62 -14.02 10.38 -4.60
C ASP A 62 -13.14 11.37 -3.82
N THR A 63 -11.82 11.27 -3.98
CA THR A 63 -10.84 12.12 -3.32
C THR A 63 -10.87 13.58 -3.79
N LYS A 64 -11.62 13.93 -4.84
CA LYS A 64 -11.74 15.33 -5.31
C LYS A 64 -12.68 16.16 -4.44
N THR A 65 -13.57 15.50 -3.71
CA THR A 65 -14.56 16.16 -2.86
C THR A 65 -13.93 16.79 -1.62
N GLU A 66 -14.53 17.88 -1.13
CA GLU A 66 -14.00 18.65 0.01
C GLU A 66 -13.99 17.85 1.32
N TRP A 67 -14.88 16.86 1.47
CA TRP A 67 -14.93 16.03 2.67
C TRP A 67 -13.72 15.10 2.81
N ALA A 68 -13.01 14.79 1.72
CA ALA A 68 -11.80 13.98 1.76
C ALA A 68 -10.69 14.61 2.64
N TYR A 69 -10.66 15.95 2.78
CA TYR A 69 -9.75 16.64 3.70
C TYR A 69 -9.97 16.30 5.17
N ARG A 70 -11.20 15.90 5.54
CA ARG A 70 -11.52 15.48 6.93
C ARG A 70 -10.92 14.12 7.27
N ILE A 71 -10.38 13.41 6.28
CA ILE A 71 -9.80 12.08 6.39
C ILE A 71 -8.29 12.12 6.12
N HIS A 72 -7.87 12.79 5.05
CA HIS A 72 -6.48 12.88 4.62
C HIS A 72 -6.16 14.31 4.17
N PRO A 73 -5.14 14.99 4.73
CA PRO A 73 -4.83 16.37 4.38
C PRO A 73 -4.45 16.55 2.90
N GLU A 74 -3.76 15.58 2.31
CA GLU A 74 -3.46 15.55 0.86
C GLU A 74 -4.53 14.86 -0.02
N ARG A 75 -5.66 14.41 0.56
CA ARG A 75 -6.71 13.67 -0.16
C ARG A 75 -6.18 12.40 -0.86
N MET A 76 -5.27 11.69 -0.20
CA MET A 76 -4.67 10.44 -0.69
C MET A 76 -5.25 9.23 0.05
N VAL A 77 -4.92 8.03 -0.44
CA VAL A 77 -5.38 6.76 0.12
C VAL A 77 -4.22 5.78 0.23
N PRO A 78 -4.28 4.82 1.17
CA PRO A 78 -5.35 4.59 2.15
C PRO A 78 -5.35 5.58 3.31
N ALA A 79 -6.47 5.58 4.03
CA ALA A 79 -6.64 6.16 5.35
C ALA A 79 -7.64 5.28 6.12
N LEU A 80 -7.59 5.35 7.44
CA LEU A 80 -8.46 4.65 8.35
C LEU A 80 -9.18 5.67 9.23
N ARG A 81 -10.41 5.33 9.57
CA ARG A 81 -11.16 6.01 10.62
C ARG A 81 -11.77 4.94 11.51
N ASP A 82 -11.37 4.97 12.76
CA ASP A 82 -11.76 4.00 13.78
C ASP A 82 -12.47 4.73 14.93
N TYR A 83 -13.65 4.25 15.30
CA TYR A 83 -14.46 4.79 16.38
C TYR A 83 -14.43 3.80 17.55
N ASP A 84 -13.84 4.22 18.65
CA ASP A 84 -13.85 3.43 19.87
C ASP A 84 -15.15 3.68 20.64
N LEU A 85 -16.04 2.68 20.64
CA LEU A 85 -17.34 2.74 21.33
C LEU A 85 -17.19 2.87 22.85
N ALA A 86 -16.10 2.37 23.43
CA ALA A 86 -15.90 2.40 24.87
C ALA A 86 -15.45 3.79 25.36
N THR A 87 -14.62 4.47 24.56
CA THR A 87 -14.05 5.77 24.94
C THR A 87 -14.70 6.96 24.22
N GLY A 88 -15.47 6.71 23.17
CA GLY A 88 -16.02 7.73 22.27
C GLY A 88 -14.96 8.42 21.39
N GLN A 89 -13.71 7.94 21.42
CA GLN A 89 -12.61 8.53 20.66
C GLN A 89 -12.66 8.13 19.19
N VAL A 90 -12.18 9.03 18.32
CA VAL A 90 -12.07 8.80 16.88
C VAL A 90 -10.62 8.91 16.46
N ALA A 91 -10.02 7.79 16.06
CA ALA A 91 -8.72 7.78 15.42
C ALA A 91 -8.88 8.04 13.93
N ARG A 92 -8.08 8.96 13.38
CA ARG A 92 -7.92 9.20 11.95
C ARG A 92 -6.47 8.93 11.60
N VAL A 93 -6.23 7.96 10.73
CA VAL A 93 -4.88 7.53 10.37
C VAL A 93 -4.75 7.60 8.86
N PHE A 94 -3.79 8.36 8.37
CA PHE A 94 -3.43 8.43 6.96
C PHE A 94 -2.00 7.92 6.78
N GLU A 95 -1.57 7.72 5.54
CA GLU A 95 -0.38 6.97 5.14
C GLU A 95 -0.47 5.45 5.34
N SER A 96 -0.17 4.70 4.27
CA SER A 96 -0.38 3.24 4.25
C SER A 96 0.42 2.49 5.31
N THR A 97 1.65 2.92 5.61
CA THR A 97 2.50 2.29 6.62
C THR A 97 2.10 2.70 8.04
N ALA A 98 1.60 3.91 8.25
CA ALA A 98 1.00 4.30 9.52
C ALA A 98 -0.33 3.56 9.79
N CYS A 99 -1.12 3.32 8.75
CA CYS A 99 -2.31 2.47 8.84
C CYS A 99 -1.95 1.04 9.30
N LEU A 100 -0.88 0.46 8.75
CA LEU A 100 -0.35 -0.84 9.19
C LEU A 100 0.04 -0.83 10.67
N TYR A 101 0.78 0.19 11.11
CA TYR A 101 1.16 0.33 12.52
C TYR A 101 -0.05 0.43 13.44
N TYR A 102 -1.04 1.25 13.08
CA TYR A 102 -2.23 1.45 13.89
C TYR A 102 -3.01 0.14 14.10
N LEU A 103 -3.24 -0.61 13.01
CA LEU A 103 -3.92 -1.90 13.09
C LEU A 103 -3.13 -2.88 13.96
N ALA A 104 -1.81 -2.93 13.80
CA ALA A 104 -1.01 -3.83 14.58
C ALA A 104 -0.95 -3.45 16.07
N GLU A 105 -0.79 -2.16 16.40
CA GLU A 105 -0.81 -1.69 17.79
C GLU A 105 -2.13 -2.07 18.51
N LYS A 106 -3.25 -2.10 17.77
CA LYS A 106 -4.56 -2.44 18.33
C LYS A 106 -4.85 -3.95 18.38
N PHE A 107 -4.37 -4.73 17.39
CA PHE A 107 -4.82 -6.11 17.18
C PHE A 107 -3.68 -7.17 17.12
N ASP A 108 -2.42 -6.78 16.90
CA ASP A 108 -1.24 -7.67 16.92
C ASP A 108 -0.73 -7.89 18.35
N THR A 109 -1.59 -8.46 19.21
CA THR A 109 -1.35 -8.56 20.65
C THR A 109 -0.14 -9.41 21.06
N ASP A 110 0.37 -10.28 20.19
CA ASP A 110 1.51 -11.17 20.45
C ASP A 110 2.82 -10.72 19.76
N GLY A 111 2.78 -9.56 19.10
CA GLY A 111 3.93 -8.98 18.39
C GLY A 111 4.39 -9.81 17.19
N THR A 112 3.51 -10.62 16.59
CA THR A 112 3.84 -11.42 15.40
C THR A 112 4.23 -10.52 14.23
N TRP A 113 3.45 -9.47 13.98
CA TRP A 113 3.65 -8.55 12.85
C TRP A 113 4.58 -7.39 13.16
N THR A 114 4.50 -6.85 14.37
CA THR A 114 5.28 -5.69 14.85
C THR A 114 6.65 -6.05 15.38
N GLY A 115 6.84 -7.30 15.82
CA GLY A 115 8.03 -7.75 16.53
C GLY A 115 7.86 -7.73 18.05
N ARG A 116 8.58 -8.63 18.72
CA ARG A 116 8.56 -8.82 20.16
C ARG A 116 9.70 -8.05 20.81
N GLY A 117 9.34 -6.99 21.54
CA GLY A 117 10.27 -6.12 22.23
C GLY A 117 11.03 -5.13 21.31
N PRO A 118 11.89 -4.29 21.88
CA PRO A 118 12.46 -3.14 21.16
C PRO A 118 13.33 -3.53 19.96
N ALA A 119 14.11 -4.61 20.05
CA ALA A 119 15.05 -5.00 19.00
C ALA A 119 14.34 -5.49 17.73
N GLU A 120 13.34 -6.37 17.86
CA GLU A 120 12.55 -6.82 16.71
C GLU A 120 11.73 -5.66 16.11
N ARG A 121 11.09 -4.84 16.96
CA ARG A 121 10.35 -3.65 16.51
C ARG A 121 11.23 -2.68 15.75
N ALA A 122 12.47 -2.46 16.20
CA ALA A 122 13.43 -1.59 15.50
C ALA A 122 13.77 -2.13 14.10
N GLN A 123 13.93 -3.45 13.95
CA GLN A 123 14.18 -4.05 12.63
C GLN A 123 12.98 -3.87 11.70
N VAL A 124 11.78 -4.24 12.15
CA VAL A 124 10.53 -4.04 11.37
C VAL A 124 10.38 -2.57 10.98
N HIS A 125 10.62 -1.65 11.92
CA HIS A 125 10.50 -0.23 11.67
C HIS A 125 11.52 0.32 10.68
N SER A 126 12.77 -0.14 10.75
CA SER A 126 13.79 0.29 9.79
C SER A 126 13.38 -0.04 8.35
N TRP A 127 12.86 -1.25 8.13
CA TRP A 127 12.39 -1.66 6.81
C TRP A 127 11.12 -0.92 6.37
N MET A 128 10.17 -0.71 7.27
CA MET A 128 8.96 0.08 7.00
C MET A 128 9.28 1.53 6.60
N ALA A 129 10.23 2.15 7.29
CA ALA A 129 10.72 3.49 6.98
C ALA A 129 11.41 3.52 5.61
N LEU A 130 12.26 2.53 5.31
CA LEU A 130 12.87 2.38 3.99
C LEU A 130 11.83 2.20 2.88
N GLN A 131 10.76 1.45 3.11
CA GLN A 131 9.67 1.30 2.14
C GLN A 131 8.99 2.65 1.84
N THR A 132 8.72 3.42 2.89
CA THR A 132 7.99 4.70 2.81
C THR A 132 8.84 5.79 2.17
N ALA A 133 10.13 5.88 2.52
CA ALA A 133 11.04 6.90 2.02
C ALA A 133 11.77 6.51 0.72
N GLY A 134 11.88 5.21 0.43
CA GLY A 134 12.68 4.65 -0.66
C GLY A 134 11.83 4.07 -1.79
N LEU A 135 11.65 2.75 -1.79
CA LEU A 135 11.03 2.01 -2.91
C LEU A 135 9.64 2.55 -3.27
N GLY A 136 8.78 2.82 -2.28
CA GLY A 136 7.41 3.28 -2.49
C GLY A 136 7.30 4.52 -3.39
N PRO A 137 7.86 5.68 -2.99
CA PRO A 137 7.83 6.89 -3.80
C PRO A 137 8.63 6.75 -5.09
N THR A 138 9.79 6.08 -5.07
CA THR A 138 10.66 5.96 -6.25
C THR A 138 9.95 5.23 -7.40
N ALA A 139 9.32 4.08 -7.10
CA ALA A 139 8.56 3.32 -8.09
C ALA A 139 7.31 4.08 -8.57
N LYS A 140 6.62 4.81 -7.68
CA LYS A 140 5.49 5.67 -8.08
C LYS A 140 5.90 6.77 -9.04
N PHE A 141 7.03 7.44 -8.77
CA PHE A 141 7.53 8.48 -9.66
C PHE A 141 7.98 7.90 -11.00
N TRP A 142 8.60 6.73 -11.01
CA TRP A 142 8.89 6.03 -12.27
C TRP A 142 7.60 5.83 -13.08
N LEU A 143 6.57 5.24 -12.48
CA LEU A 143 5.29 5.00 -13.14
C LEU A 143 4.63 6.31 -13.61
N TYR A 144 4.71 7.36 -12.78
CA TYR A 144 4.18 8.68 -13.09
C TYR A 144 4.83 9.27 -14.34
N PHE A 145 6.17 9.33 -14.41
CA PHE A 145 6.85 9.86 -15.60
C PHE A 145 6.71 8.93 -16.82
N LEU A 146 6.51 7.63 -16.60
CA LEU A 146 6.32 6.66 -17.68
C LEU A 146 4.92 6.71 -18.30
N ARG A 147 3.87 7.06 -17.55
CA ARG A 147 2.48 6.92 -18.03
C ARG A 147 1.53 8.07 -17.69
N GLY A 148 1.98 9.05 -16.91
CA GLY A 148 1.08 10.05 -16.32
C GLY A 148 1.59 11.48 -16.34
N TYR A 149 2.86 11.75 -16.61
CA TYR A 149 3.32 13.14 -16.65
C TYR A 149 2.84 13.84 -17.94
N PRO A 150 2.38 15.11 -17.91
CA PRO A 150 1.90 15.84 -16.73
C PRO A 150 0.46 15.45 -16.35
N THR A 151 -0.26 14.78 -17.27
CA THR A 151 -1.55 14.13 -17.05
C THR A 151 -1.61 12.79 -17.80
N ARG A 152 -2.49 11.86 -17.37
CA ARG A 152 -2.65 10.55 -18.04
C ARG A 152 -3.35 10.64 -19.39
N GLU A 153 -4.18 11.67 -19.57
CA GLU A 153 -4.94 11.93 -20.79
C GLU A 153 -4.01 12.43 -21.91
N SER A 154 -2.96 13.17 -21.54
CA SER A 154 -1.99 13.76 -22.46
C SER A 154 -0.56 13.53 -21.98
N PRO A 155 -0.07 12.28 -21.96
CA PRO A 155 1.22 11.97 -21.39
C PRO A 155 2.40 12.42 -22.28
N VAL A 156 3.43 12.95 -21.64
CA VAL A 156 4.70 13.38 -22.20
C VAL A 156 5.82 12.59 -21.54
N GLN A 157 6.59 11.86 -22.35
CA GLN A 157 7.73 11.09 -21.85
C GLN A 157 8.93 12.01 -21.63
N LEU A 158 9.61 11.84 -20.49
CA LEU A 158 10.88 12.49 -20.16
C LEU A 158 11.97 11.41 -20.03
N PRO A 159 12.61 10.96 -21.12
CA PRO A 159 13.41 9.74 -21.12
C PRO A 159 14.50 9.70 -20.04
N ARG A 160 15.27 10.79 -19.88
CA ARG A 160 16.32 10.88 -18.86
C ARG A 160 15.78 10.82 -17.43
N THR A 161 14.59 11.39 -17.19
CA THR A 161 13.92 11.35 -15.89
C THR A 161 13.40 9.94 -15.61
N ILE A 162 12.80 9.29 -16.60
CA ILE A 162 12.32 7.91 -16.51
C ILE A 162 13.49 6.98 -16.20
N ASP A 163 14.60 7.10 -16.92
CA ASP A 163 15.81 6.30 -16.68
C ASP A 163 16.35 6.49 -15.26
N LYS A 164 16.36 7.72 -14.75
CA LYS A 164 16.80 8.01 -13.37
C LYS A 164 15.95 7.26 -12.34
N PHE A 165 14.63 7.28 -12.46
CA PHE A 165 13.74 6.58 -11.53
C PHE A 165 13.72 5.06 -11.73
N ARG A 166 13.89 4.60 -12.97
CA ARG A 166 14.11 3.18 -13.30
C ARG A 166 15.33 2.64 -12.57
N GLU A 167 16.49 3.28 -12.73
CA GLU A 167 17.73 2.88 -12.07
C GLU A 167 17.61 2.92 -10.54
N ALA A 168 16.98 3.97 -10.00
CA ALA A 168 16.77 4.09 -8.57
C ALA A 168 15.86 2.97 -8.02
N THR A 169 14.81 2.59 -8.75
CA THR A 169 13.92 1.48 -8.38
C THR A 169 14.64 0.14 -8.44
N MET A 170 15.41 -0.11 -9.52
CA MET A 170 16.20 -1.34 -9.66
C MET A 170 17.21 -1.49 -8.50
N LYS A 171 17.87 -0.41 -8.08
CA LYS A 171 18.77 -0.44 -6.91
C LYS A 171 18.06 -0.82 -5.60
N GLN A 172 16.80 -0.43 -5.43
CA GLN A 172 16.01 -0.83 -4.26
C GLN A 172 15.62 -2.31 -4.34
N TRP A 173 15.33 -2.84 -5.53
CA TRP A 173 15.13 -4.28 -5.73
C TRP A 173 16.44 -5.07 -5.52
N ASP A 174 17.59 -4.57 -5.97
CA ASP A 174 18.90 -5.19 -5.68
C ASP A 174 19.13 -5.31 -4.17
N LEU A 175 18.83 -4.25 -3.41
CA LEU A 175 18.94 -4.24 -1.95
C LEU A 175 17.98 -5.26 -1.30
N LEU A 176 16.73 -5.30 -1.76
CA LEU A 176 15.73 -6.22 -1.22
C LEU A 176 16.07 -7.68 -1.51
N ASP A 177 16.53 -8.01 -2.71
CA ASP A 177 16.95 -9.36 -3.08
C ASP A 177 18.20 -9.79 -2.31
N ALA A 178 19.16 -8.88 -2.12
CA ALA A 178 20.33 -9.12 -1.27
C ALA A 178 19.94 -9.39 0.19
N ARG A 179 18.93 -8.68 0.73
CA ARG A 179 18.38 -8.96 2.07
C ARG A 179 17.77 -10.36 2.14
N LEU A 180 16.90 -10.70 1.21
CA LEU A 180 16.22 -12.01 1.15
C LEU A 180 17.17 -13.16 0.77
N SER A 181 18.39 -12.84 0.33
CA SER A 181 19.47 -13.81 0.09
C SER A 181 20.22 -14.21 1.36
N GLN A 182 20.11 -13.41 2.44
CA GLN A 182 20.79 -13.72 3.69
C GLN A 182 20.23 -15.01 4.32
N PRO A 183 21.07 -15.81 4.99
CA PRO A 183 20.59 -16.96 5.76
C PRO A 183 19.45 -16.56 6.70
N GLU A 184 18.47 -17.44 6.88
CA GLU A 184 17.29 -17.25 7.75
C GLU A 184 16.26 -16.19 7.28
N HIS A 185 16.60 -15.35 6.30
CA HIS A 185 15.73 -14.28 5.77
C HIS A 185 14.82 -14.74 4.63
N LEU A 186 13.92 -15.67 4.95
CA LEU A 186 12.78 -15.99 4.08
C LEU A 186 11.77 -14.83 3.97
N TYR A 187 11.83 -13.87 4.89
CA TYR A 187 11.02 -12.65 4.98
C TYR A 187 11.92 -11.45 5.31
N ILE A 188 11.42 -10.24 5.10
CA ILE A 188 12.24 -9.03 5.00
C ILE A 188 12.89 -8.65 6.33
N ALA A 189 12.09 -8.46 7.38
CA ALA A 189 12.58 -7.86 8.62
C ALA A 189 13.15 -8.89 9.59
N LEU A 190 12.38 -9.94 9.89
CA LEU A 190 12.71 -10.94 10.90
C LEU A 190 12.87 -12.34 10.27
N PRO A 191 13.68 -13.23 10.89
CA PRO A 191 13.80 -14.60 10.42
C PRO A 191 12.51 -15.39 10.65
N GLY A 192 12.19 -16.27 9.70
CA GLY A 192 11.13 -17.28 9.85
C GLY A 192 9.67 -16.82 9.76
N ARG A 193 9.35 -15.52 9.83
CA ARG A 193 7.96 -15.03 9.73
C ARG A 193 7.82 -13.68 9.02
N PRO A 194 6.69 -13.43 8.32
CA PRO A 194 6.40 -12.12 7.76
C PRO A 194 6.07 -11.11 8.86
N THR A 195 6.28 -9.84 8.52
CA THR A 195 6.04 -8.70 9.41
C THR A 195 5.33 -7.58 8.64
N LEU A 196 5.09 -6.45 9.29
CA LEU A 196 4.56 -5.26 8.61
C LEU A 196 5.41 -4.85 7.40
N ALA A 197 6.73 -5.06 7.46
CA ALA A 197 7.63 -4.78 6.34
C ALA A 197 7.24 -5.59 5.09
N ASP A 198 6.96 -6.88 5.24
CA ASP A 198 6.58 -7.74 4.12
C ASP A 198 5.27 -7.28 3.46
N VAL A 199 4.27 -6.91 4.26
CA VAL A 199 3.01 -6.34 3.76
C VAL A 199 3.23 -5.00 3.05
N ALA A 200 4.15 -4.17 3.56
CA ALA A 200 4.43 -2.86 2.97
C ALA A 200 5.20 -2.95 1.63
N PHE A 201 6.11 -3.91 1.50
CA PHE A 201 6.91 -4.10 0.28
C PHE A 201 6.18 -4.88 -0.80
N LEU A 202 5.34 -5.85 -0.44
CA LEU A 202 4.71 -6.78 -1.40
C LEU A 202 4.06 -6.08 -2.60
N PRO A 203 3.24 -5.02 -2.42
CA PRO A 203 2.59 -4.34 -3.55
C PRO A 203 3.54 -3.60 -4.49
N PHE A 204 4.83 -3.55 -4.18
CA PHE A 204 5.88 -2.90 -4.98
C PHE A 204 6.94 -3.89 -5.48
N ALA A 205 6.82 -5.17 -5.15
CA ALA A 205 7.82 -6.19 -5.42
C ALA A 205 7.19 -7.57 -5.66
N MET A 206 6.08 -7.62 -6.42
CA MET A 206 5.40 -8.84 -6.85
C MET A 206 5.33 -8.92 -8.39
N PRO A 207 5.13 -10.10 -9.00
CA PRO A 207 5.24 -10.30 -10.46
C PRO A 207 4.46 -9.27 -11.30
N ALA A 208 3.22 -8.96 -10.94
CA ALA A 208 2.40 -7.98 -11.66
C ALA A 208 3.03 -6.58 -11.70
N ILE A 209 3.80 -6.19 -10.68
CA ILE A 209 4.49 -4.89 -10.64
C ILE A 209 5.67 -4.88 -11.60
N PHE A 210 6.45 -5.96 -11.62
CA PHE A 210 7.55 -6.12 -12.59
C PHE A 210 7.04 -6.08 -14.03
N GLU A 211 5.90 -6.73 -14.29
CA GLU A 211 5.22 -6.68 -15.59
C GLU A 211 4.76 -5.26 -15.96
N ILE A 212 4.15 -4.52 -15.03
CA ILE A 212 3.76 -3.10 -15.24
C ILE A 212 4.96 -2.25 -15.67
N PHE A 213 6.15 -2.51 -15.10
CA PHE A 213 7.37 -1.80 -15.42
C PHE A 213 8.14 -2.36 -16.62
N GLY A 214 7.69 -3.47 -17.23
CA GLY A 214 8.39 -4.13 -18.33
C GLY A 214 9.76 -4.67 -17.90
N VAL A 215 9.87 -5.16 -16.67
CA VAL A 215 11.11 -5.68 -16.09
C VAL A 215 10.97 -7.18 -15.83
N ASP A 216 11.98 -7.94 -16.20
CA ASP A 216 12.05 -9.37 -15.86
C ASP A 216 12.42 -9.56 -14.38
N ILE A 217 11.47 -10.12 -13.60
CA ILE A 217 11.67 -10.45 -12.18
C ILE A 217 12.71 -11.55 -11.96
N SER A 218 13.05 -12.35 -12.98
CA SER A 218 14.06 -13.42 -12.86
C SER A 218 15.45 -12.91 -12.44
N ARG A 219 15.70 -11.61 -12.64
CA ARG A 219 16.90 -10.90 -12.17
C ARG A 219 17.01 -10.82 -10.64
N TRP A 220 15.88 -10.95 -9.93
CA TRP A 220 15.80 -10.94 -8.46
C TRP A 220 15.08 -12.22 -7.98
N PRO A 221 15.77 -13.38 -8.03
CA PRO A 221 15.15 -14.67 -7.76
C PRO A 221 14.66 -14.82 -6.31
N LYS A 222 15.23 -14.09 -5.34
CA LYS A 222 14.75 -14.12 -3.95
C LYS A 222 13.50 -13.28 -3.79
N ILE A 223 13.40 -12.14 -4.47
CA ILE A 223 12.13 -11.39 -4.55
C ILE A 223 11.05 -12.25 -5.19
N ALA A 224 11.34 -12.94 -6.29
CA ALA A 224 10.37 -13.84 -6.94
C ALA A 224 9.87 -14.92 -5.95
N ALA A 225 10.79 -15.63 -5.30
CA ALA A 225 10.42 -16.69 -4.35
C ALA A 225 9.67 -16.18 -3.11
N TRP A 226 10.07 -15.03 -2.56
CA TRP A 226 9.42 -14.40 -1.41
C TRP A 226 8.02 -13.88 -1.77
N SER A 227 7.87 -13.20 -2.90
CA SER A 227 6.58 -12.64 -3.32
C SER A 227 5.57 -13.75 -3.63
N THR A 228 5.98 -14.85 -4.28
CA THR A 228 5.14 -16.04 -4.45
C THR A 228 4.65 -16.57 -3.10
N ARG A 229 5.56 -16.70 -2.11
CA ARG A 229 5.20 -17.15 -0.76
C ARG A 229 4.17 -16.26 -0.08
N MET A 230 4.37 -14.94 -0.18
CA MET A 230 3.44 -13.97 0.38
C MET A 230 2.08 -14.05 -0.32
N MET A 231 2.07 -14.20 -1.64
CA MET A 231 0.84 -14.32 -2.44
C MET A 231 0.08 -15.62 -2.22
N GLU A 232 0.75 -16.69 -1.78
CA GLU A 232 0.11 -17.96 -1.39
C GLU A 232 -0.61 -17.87 -0.04
N ARG A 233 -0.36 -16.83 0.76
CA ARG A 233 -1.07 -16.63 2.04
C ARG A 233 -2.55 -16.37 1.77
N PRO A 234 -3.49 -17.04 2.47
CA PRO A 234 -4.93 -16.91 2.19
C PRO A 234 -5.46 -15.47 2.22
N ALA A 235 -5.02 -14.68 3.21
CA ALA A 235 -5.40 -13.27 3.35
C ALA A 235 -4.92 -12.44 2.15
N VAL A 236 -3.65 -12.59 1.78
CA VAL A 236 -3.05 -11.89 0.63
C VAL A 236 -3.75 -12.28 -0.67
N LYS A 237 -3.93 -13.58 -0.91
CA LYS A 237 -4.63 -14.09 -2.09
C LYS A 237 -6.03 -13.51 -2.21
N LYS A 238 -6.82 -13.55 -1.14
CA LYS A 238 -8.18 -12.98 -1.10
C LYS A 238 -8.17 -11.50 -1.48
N VAL A 239 -7.25 -10.72 -0.93
CA VAL A 239 -7.17 -9.28 -1.22
C VAL A 239 -6.71 -9.01 -2.65
N LEU A 240 -5.74 -9.76 -3.17
CA LEU A 240 -5.26 -9.60 -4.56
C LEU A 240 -6.32 -10.03 -5.59
N ASP A 241 -7.15 -11.02 -5.28
CA ASP A 241 -8.26 -11.45 -6.14
C ASP A 241 -9.41 -10.41 -6.13
N MET A 242 -9.65 -9.74 -4.99
CA MET A 242 -10.68 -8.72 -4.83
C MET A 242 -10.26 -7.34 -5.38
N ALA A 243 -9.06 -6.86 -5.02
CA ALA A 243 -8.68 -5.46 -5.13
C ALA A 243 -8.73 -4.85 -6.55
N PRO A 244 -8.28 -5.54 -7.61
CA PRO A 244 -8.36 -5.02 -8.97
C PRO A 244 -9.81 -4.80 -9.45
N ASN A 245 -10.78 -5.48 -8.83
CA ASN A 245 -12.18 -5.48 -9.24
C ASN A 245 -13.06 -4.56 -8.39
N ILE A 246 -12.49 -3.84 -7.42
CA ILE A 246 -13.26 -2.96 -6.55
C ILE A 246 -13.85 -1.82 -7.38
N GLY A 247 -15.18 -1.73 -7.37
CA GLY A 247 -15.95 -0.68 -8.05
C GLY A 247 -16.20 -0.90 -9.53
N GLN A 248 -15.87 -2.09 -10.07
CA GLN A 248 -16.29 -2.58 -11.39
C GLN A 248 -17.72 -3.12 -11.37
#